data_AF-A0A9V1FP69-F1
#
_entry.id   AF-A0A9V1FP69-F1
#
_cell.length_a   1.000
_cell.length_b   1.000
_cell.length_c   1.000
_cell.angle_alpha   90.00
_cell.angle_beta   90.00
_cell.angle_gamma   90.00
#
_symmetry.space_group_name_H-M   'P 1'
#
loop_
_entity.id
_entity.type
_entity.pdbx_description
1 polymer ?
#
loop_
_entity_poly.entity_id
_entity_poly.type
_entity_poly.pdbx_seq_one_letter_code
_entity_poly.pdbx_strand_id
1 'polypeptide(L)'
;MERSQERNGGEGVAGREPGGEGLRLRREIGLWSAVSLMAGCMIGSGVFMSPQGVLVYMGSPGASLMVWAGCGLLAMMGALCYAELSALVPKSGGEYAYILQIFGSLPAFLVIYTFVLLVRPAAIAAVSLSFAEYAVTPFYPGCSSMPQAVLKGVAASCILLLTLVNCWSSRLATMLVNVCAVAKVFSLLVIVVGGAVVLGQGRGHTETFLLAFHNTTQQAGRIGMAFYQGMWSFDGWNNVNYVVEELKNPKQNLVWAVMIAIPLVTSLYLLVNISYLLVLSPNEILSSDAMAVSWGNQVLGAWAWLVPLAVVLSTFGSANGMFFGGSRVCYVAAREGHMPQLLSMVHVHRLTPSPALMFTTAVALVLVIPGSFSTIVNFLSFLGWITYGTTIGCLLYLRIKKKNLPRPYKVPTIIPVIMLLASLYLVLAPIIDHPQIEFLYIFLFLLSGIPVYFLFVYFHCQPRCLQMATLYLQLLLEVAPTTKNVD
;
A
#
# COMPACT_ATOMS: atom_id res chain seq x y z
N MET A 1 7.55 -54.65 -13.19
CA MET A 1 7.44 -55.42 -11.93
C MET A 1 8.70 -55.09 -11.16
N GLU A 2 8.76 -54.37 -10.03
CA GLU A 2 7.85 -53.83 -9.01
C GLU A 2 8.59 -52.57 -8.45
N ARG A 3 8.02 -51.36 -8.31
CA ARG A 3 7.03 -50.82 -7.35
C ARG A 3 7.39 -50.93 -5.86
N SER A 4 7.32 -49.76 -5.18
CA SER A 4 7.12 -49.49 -3.72
C SER A 4 8.33 -49.71 -2.79
N GLN A 5 8.72 -48.87 -1.81
CA GLN A 5 8.15 -47.75 -1.02
C GLN A 5 9.31 -46.79 -0.64
N GLU A 6 9.24 -45.47 -0.80
CA GLU A 6 8.52 -44.43 -0.03
C GLU A 6 8.96 -44.16 1.42
N ARG A 7 9.19 -42.85 1.67
CA ARG A 7 9.09 -42.09 2.94
C ARG A 7 10.19 -42.26 3.99
N ASN A 8 11.05 -41.23 4.05
CA ASN A 8 11.22 -40.56 5.33
C ASN A 8 11.38 -39.05 5.13
N GLY A 9 10.47 -38.29 5.74
CA GLY A 9 10.52 -36.83 5.79
C GLY A 9 11.62 -36.40 6.75
N GLY A 10 12.58 -35.64 6.23
CA GLY A 10 13.56 -34.91 7.02
C GLY A 10 13.25 -33.43 6.93
N GLU A 11 12.93 -32.83 8.06
CA GLU A 11 12.82 -31.39 8.24
C GLU A 11 14.04 -30.67 7.64
N GLY A 12 13.78 -29.58 6.91
CA GLY A 12 14.79 -28.84 6.16
C GLY A 12 15.81 -28.16 7.06
N VAL A 13 16.88 -28.87 7.40
CA VAL A 13 18.05 -28.33 8.08
C VAL A 13 18.82 -27.41 7.12
N ALA A 14 19.23 -26.25 7.64
CA ALA A 14 19.96 -25.20 6.93
C ALA A 14 21.22 -25.73 6.23
N GLY A 15 21.31 -25.53 4.91
CA GLY A 15 22.55 -25.79 4.16
C GLY A 15 23.57 -24.69 4.44
N ARG A 16 24.70 -25.07 5.04
CA ARG A 16 25.94 -24.25 5.09
C ARG A 16 26.72 -24.48 3.81
N GLU A 17 26.90 -23.45 2.98
CA GLU A 17 28.00 -23.42 2.01
C GLU A 17 29.31 -23.07 2.74
N PRO A 18 30.45 -23.72 2.44
CA PRO A 18 31.71 -23.42 3.10
C PRO A 18 32.32 -22.15 2.48
N GLY A 19 32.32 -21.03 3.22
CA GLY A 19 33.13 -19.85 2.86
C GLY A 19 32.52 -18.45 3.05
N GLY A 20 31.41 -18.28 3.78
CA GLY A 20 30.88 -16.94 4.10
C GLY A 20 30.19 -16.89 5.44
N GLU A 21 30.72 -16.10 6.37
CA GLU A 21 30.09 -15.78 7.66
C GLU A 21 28.78 -15.02 7.43
N GLY A 22 27.69 -15.56 7.95
CA GLY A 22 26.36 -14.93 7.94
C GLY A 22 25.24 -15.85 7.44
N LEU A 23 24.21 -16.04 8.27
CA LEU A 23 22.92 -16.62 7.86
C LEU A 23 22.24 -15.65 6.88
N ARG A 24 22.27 -15.94 5.58
CA ARG A 24 21.57 -15.16 4.54
C ARG A 24 20.12 -15.64 4.40
N LEU A 25 19.20 -14.70 4.17
CA LEU A 25 17.82 -15.02 3.77
C LEU A 25 17.85 -15.92 2.54
N ARG A 26 17.03 -16.98 2.53
CA ARG A 26 16.99 -17.91 1.40
C ARG A 26 16.34 -17.23 0.19
N ARG A 27 17.01 -17.33 -0.96
CA ARG A 27 16.49 -16.84 -2.24
C ARG A 27 15.46 -17.81 -2.81
N GLU A 28 14.23 -17.73 -2.35
CA GLU A 28 13.15 -18.65 -2.75
C GLU A 28 12.18 -18.03 -3.76
N ILE A 29 12.05 -16.71 -3.79
CA ILE A 29 11.08 -16.00 -4.63
C ILE A 29 11.55 -15.99 -6.09
N GLY A 30 10.79 -16.64 -6.99
CA GLY A 30 11.02 -16.61 -8.44
C GLY A 30 10.35 -15.43 -9.14
N LEU A 31 10.53 -15.32 -10.46
CA LEU A 31 9.92 -14.25 -11.28
C LEU A 31 8.38 -14.22 -11.14
N TRP A 32 7.71 -15.35 -11.36
CA TRP A 32 6.24 -15.42 -11.30
C TRP A 32 5.69 -15.15 -9.90
N SER A 33 6.39 -15.61 -8.87
CA SER A 33 6.07 -15.26 -7.48
C SER A 33 6.21 -13.76 -7.23
N ALA A 34 7.25 -13.11 -7.78
CA ALA A 34 7.43 -11.66 -7.70
C ALA A 34 6.36 -10.88 -8.47
N VAL A 35 5.99 -11.33 -9.68
CA VAL A 35 4.87 -10.76 -10.47
C VAL A 35 3.57 -10.86 -9.68
N SER A 36 3.26 -12.04 -9.14
CA SER A 36 2.06 -12.28 -8.34
C SER A 36 2.06 -11.44 -7.06
N LEU A 37 3.22 -11.29 -6.40
CA LEU A 37 3.35 -10.45 -5.21
C LEU A 37 3.10 -8.98 -5.55
N MET A 38 3.71 -8.46 -6.62
CA MET A 38 3.53 -7.08 -7.04
C MET A 38 2.09 -6.79 -7.45
N ALA A 39 1.52 -7.61 -8.35
CA ALA A 39 0.13 -7.46 -8.79
C ALA A 39 -0.84 -7.65 -7.63
N GLY A 40 -0.60 -8.63 -6.76
CA GLY A 40 -1.40 -8.89 -5.57
C GLY A 40 -1.31 -7.76 -4.53
N CYS A 41 -0.20 -7.03 -4.44
CA CYS A 41 -0.13 -5.87 -3.57
C CYS A 41 -0.87 -4.66 -4.14
N MET A 42 -0.74 -4.41 -5.45
CA MET A 42 -1.42 -3.29 -6.11
C MET A 42 -2.93 -3.49 -6.16
N ILE A 43 -3.40 -4.68 -6.52
CA ILE A 43 -4.81 -5.02 -6.55
C ILE A 43 -5.33 -5.02 -5.11
N GLY A 44 -6.01 -3.94 -4.71
CA GLY A 44 -6.54 -3.77 -3.37
C GLY A 44 -7.95 -3.18 -3.37
N SER A 45 -8.28 -2.48 -2.29
CA SER A 45 -9.57 -1.78 -2.14
C SER A 45 -9.69 -0.55 -3.04
N GLY A 46 -8.57 0.05 -3.45
CA GLY A 46 -8.56 1.32 -4.19
C GLY A 46 -9.39 1.27 -5.48
N VAL A 47 -9.32 0.19 -6.26
CA VAL A 47 -10.06 0.07 -7.54
C VAL A 47 -11.58 0.17 -7.38
N PHE A 48 -12.12 -0.12 -6.19
CA PHE A 48 -13.54 -0.02 -5.90
C PHE A 48 -13.95 1.40 -5.45
N MET A 49 -13.05 2.13 -4.78
CA MET A 49 -13.31 3.45 -4.20
C MET A 49 -12.86 4.62 -5.08
N SER A 50 -11.64 4.53 -5.62
CA SER A 50 -10.98 5.62 -6.35
C SER A 50 -11.70 6.10 -7.61
N PRO A 51 -12.45 5.28 -8.40
CA PRO A 51 -13.07 5.77 -9.63
C PRO A 51 -14.00 6.97 -9.43
N GLN A 52 -14.77 7.01 -8.33
CA GLN A 52 -15.67 8.11 -8.01
C GLN A 52 -14.87 9.39 -7.75
N GLY A 53 -13.83 9.30 -6.90
CA GLY A 53 -12.95 10.42 -6.60
C GLY A 53 -12.26 10.97 -7.86
N VAL A 54 -11.73 10.10 -8.72
CA VAL A 54 -11.11 10.49 -9.99
C VAL A 54 -12.13 11.23 -10.88
N LEU A 55 -13.35 10.70 -11.02
CA LEU A 55 -14.39 11.31 -11.84
C LEU A 55 -14.86 12.67 -11.29
N VAL A 56 -15.02 12.80 -9.97
CA VAL A 56 -15.40 14.05 -9.29
C VAL A 56 -14.35 15.14 -9.50
N TYR A 57 -13.07 14.79 -9.45
CA TYR A 57 -11.99 15.77 -9.65
C TYR A 57 -11.80 16.15 -11.12
N MET A 58 -11.92 15.20 -12.06
CA MET A 58 -11.72 15.45 -13.49
C MET A 58 -12.95 16.02 -14.19
N GLY A 59 -14.16 15.66 -13.76
CA GLY A 59 -15.43 16.12 -14.33
C GLY A 59 -15.86 15.41 -15.63
N SER A 60 -14.99 14.59 -16.24
CA SER A 60 -15.29 13.89 -17.50
C SER A 60 -14.80 12.42 -17.50
N PRO A 61 -15.54 11.49 -18.14
CA PRO A 61 -15.16 10.08 -18.23
C PRO A 61 -13.83 9.83 -18.96
N GLY A 62 -13.61 10.50 -20.08
CA GLY A 62 -12.40 10.34 -20.91
C GLY A 62 -11.15 10.82 -20.18
N ALA A 63 -11.22 11.96 -19.50
CA ALA A 63 -10.10 12.45 -18.72
C ALA A 63 -9.83 11.58 -17.48
N SER A 64 -10.87 10.98 -16.90
CA SER A 64 -10.71 10.01 -15.81
C SER A 64 -9.93 8.77 -16.25
N LEU A 65 -10.24 8.22 -17.43
CA LEU A 65 -9.47 7.10 -18.01
C LEU A 65 -8.02 7.48 -18.32
N MET A 66 -7.77 8.71 -18.78
CA MET A 66 -6.40 9.22 -18.95
C MET A 66 -5.64 9.30 -17.63
N VAL A 67 -6.28 9.70 -16.53
CA VAL A 67 -5.66 9.70 -15.19
C VAL A 67 -5.29 8.28 -14.77
N TRP A 68 -6.17 7.29 -14.97
CA TRP A 68 -5.85 5.88 -14.68
C TRP A 68 -4.65 5.36 -15.47
N ALA A 69 -4.60 5.64 -16.78
CA ALA A 69 -3.46 5.30 -17.62
C ALA A 69 -2.18 6.03 -17.17
N GLY A 70 -2.30 7.32 -16.82
CA GLY A 70 -1.21 8.13 -16.29
C GLY A 70 -0.67 7.61 -14.95
N CYS A 71 -1.54 7.14 -14.05
CA CYS A 71 -1.14 6.53 -12.78
C CYS A 71 -0.35 5.24 -13.02
N GLY A 72 -0.80 4.38 -13.95
CA GLY A 72 -0.06 3.19 -14.35
C GLY A 72 1.32 3.50 -14.92
N LEU A 73 1.42 4.54 -15.76
CA LEU A 73 2.69 5.01 -16.32
C LEU A 73 3.63 5.56 -15.24
N LEU A 74 3.11 6.38 -14.31
CA LEU A 74 3.87 6.90 -13.17
C LEU A 74 4.37 5.77 -12.26
N ALA A 75 3.51 4.81 -11.94
CA ALA A 75 3.88 3.63 -11.16
C ALA A 75 4.99 2.83 -11.85
N MET A 76 4.90 2.64 -13.17
CA MET A 76 5.92 1.95 -13.96
C MET A 76 7.26 2.69 -13.93
N MET A 77 7.26 4.00 -14.20
CA MET A 77 8.46 4.83 -14.16
C MET A 77 9.10 4.84 -12.77
N GLY A 78 8.31 4.98 -11.71
CA GLY A 78 8.76 4.91 -10.33
C GLY A 78 9.37 3.55 -9.98
N ALA A 79 8.71 2.46 -10.34
CA ALA A 79 9.17 1.10 -10.09
C ALA A 79 10.50 0.80 -10.80
N LEU A 80 10.70 1.29 -12.03
CA LEU A 80 11.98 1.14 -12.74
C LEU A 80 13.11 1.95 -12.06
N CYS A 81 12.83 3.16 -11.57
CA CYS A 81 13.81 3.90 -10.78
C CYS A 81 14.17 3.16 -9.48
N TYR A 82 13.19 2.57 -8.82
CA TYR A 82 13.42 1.75 -7.63
C TYR A 82 14.22 0.50 -7.96
N ALA A 83 13.98 -0.14 -9.09
CA ALA A 83 14.76 -1.32 -9.52
C ALA A 83 16.26 -1.00 -9.66
N GLU A 84 16.63 0.19 -10.15
CA GLU A 84 18.03 0.64 -10.16
C GLU A 84 18.56 0.87 -8.75
N LEU A 85 17.79 1.50 -7.85
CA LEU A 85 18.20 1.71 -6.46
C LEU A 85 18.39 0.38 -5.72
N SER A 86 17.46 -0.56 -5.86
CA SER A 86 17.52 -1.91 -5.28
C SER A 86 18.74 -2.69 -5.78
N ALA A 87 19.18 -2.46 -7.02
CA ALA A 87 20.38 -3.08 -7.57
C ALA A 87 21.69 -2.45 -7.04
N LEU A 88 21.66 -1.18 -6.62
CA LEU A 88 22.79 -0.46 -6.05
C LEU A 88 22.91 -0.64 -4.52
N VAL A 89 21.77 -0.73 -3.85
CA VAL A 89 21.63 -0.93 -2.41
C VAL A 89 20.79 -2.19 -2.20
N PRO A 90 21.40 -3.39 -2.26
CA PRO A 90 20.70 -4.66 -2.11
C PRO A 90 20.45 -4.96 -0.63
N LYS A 91 19.80 -4.03 0.08
CA LYS A 91 19.39 -4.15 1.48
C LYS A 91 17.88 -4.16 1.56
N SER A 92 17.33 -5.06 2.36
CA SER A 92 15.91 -5.06 2.70
C SER A 92 15.55 -3.80 3.51
N GLY A 93 14.39 -3.20 3.21
CA GLY A 93 13.90 -1.99 3.90
C GLY A 93 13.40 -0.86 2.98
N GLY A 94 13.48 -1.02 1.66
CA GLY A 94 12.89 -0.10 0.69
C GLY A 94 13.44 1.33 0.80
N GLU A 95 12.55 2.33 0.83
CA GLU A 95 12.90 3.75 0.86
C GLU A 95 13.78 4.10 2.05
N TYR A 96 13.47 3.53 3.22
CA TYR A 96 14.24 3.75 4.44
C TYR A 96 15.71 3.34 4.26
N ALA A 97 15.96 2.15 3.70
CA ALA A 97 17.31 1.65 3.48
C ALA A 97 18.08 2.51 2.46
N TYR A 98 17.42 2.94 1.38
CA TYR A 98 18.04 3.79 0.35
C TYR A 98 18.42 5.16 0.91
N ILE A 99 17.50 5.80 1.63
CA ILE A 99 17.73 7.12 2.21
C ILE A 99 18.79 7.04 3.30
N LEU A 100 18.77 6.00 4.15
CA LEU A 100 19.76 5.81 5.21
C LEU A 100 21.18 5.70 4.64
N GLN A 101 21.36 4.93 3.57
CA GLN A 101 22.68 4.70 3.00
C GLN A 101 23.21 5.89 2.19
N ILE A 102 22.34 6.77 1.68
CA ILE A 102 22.71 7.84 0.75
C ILE A 102 22.69 9.22 1.41
N PHE A 103 21.64 9.55 2.16
CA PHE A 103 21.45 10.83 2.84
C PHE A 103 21.67 10.78 4.35
N GLY A 104 21.81 9.59 4.95
CA GLY A 104 22.14 9.41 6.35
C GLY A 104 20.92 9.23 7.27
N SER A 105 21.18 9.27 8.57
CA SER A 105 20.23 8.85 9.61
C SER A 105 19.04 9.79 9.80
N LEU A 106 19.23 11.12 9.75
CA LEU A 106 18.14 12.08 9.99
C LEU A 106 17.02 11.98 8.93
N PRO A 107 17.29 12.09 7.61
CA PRO A 107 16.24 11.93 6.61
C PRO A 107 15.58 10.55 6.63
N ALA A 108 16.36 9.50 6.88
CA ALA A 108 15.83 8.15 7.03
C ALA A 108 14.93 8.02 8.27
N PHE A 109 15.28 8.67 9.38
CA PHE A 109 14.44 8.76 10.56
C PHE A 109 13.11 9.45 10.26
N LEU A 110 13.11 10.57 9.54
CA LEU A 110 11.86 11.26 9.20
C LEU A 110 10.91 10.40 8.37
N VAL A 111 11.44 9.63 7.42
CA VAL A 111 10.64 8.68 6.63
C VAL A 111 10.08 7.56 7.51
N ILE A 112 10.90 6.92 8.35
CA ILE A 112 10.42 5.81 9.17
C ILE A 112 9.48 6.29 10.29
N TYR A 113 9.73 7.48 10.85
CA TYR A 113 8.90 8.15 11.83
C TYR A 113 7.49 8.41 11.30
N THR A 114 7.39 9.06 10.14
CA THR A 114 6.09 9.31 9.50
C THR A 114 5.43 8.03 9.02
N PHE A 115 6.22 7.06 8.54
CA PHE A 115 5.69 5.78 8.08
C PHE A 115 5.00 4.98 9.18
N VAL A 116 5.65 4.83 10.34
CA VAL A 116 5.15 4.04 11.47
C VAL A 116 4.03 4.75 12.21
N LEU A 117 4.14 6.06 12.41
CA LEU A 117 3.18 6.82 13.23
C LEU A 117 1.97 7.31 12.44
N LEU A 118 2.08 7.47 11.12
CA LEU A 118 1.03 8.10 10.33
C LEU A 118 0.65 7.26 9.12
N VAL A 119 1.59 6.98 8.21
CA VAL A 119 1.27 6.34 6.91
C VAL A 119 0.61 4.97 7.09
N ARG A 120 1.21 4.09 7.90
CA ARG A 120 0.67 2.73 8.08
C ARG A 120 -0.65 2.69 8.84
N PRO A 121 -0.77 3.33 10.02
CA PRO A 121 -2.06 3.38 10.73
C PRO A 121 -3.17 4.04 9.91
N ALA A 122 -2.87 5.14 9.19
CA ALA A 122 -3.85 5.82 8.35
C ALA A 122 -4.29 4.96 7.16
N ALA A 123 -3.37 4.23 6.51
CA ALA A 123 -3.73 3.32 5.43
C ALA A 123 -4.68 2.20 5.92
N ILE A 124 -4.39 1.62 7.09
CA ILE A 124 -5.27 0.63 7.74
C ILE A 124 -6.65 1.25 8.03
N ALA A 125 -6.69 2.47 8.57
CA ALA A 125 -7.94 3.18 8.84
C ALA A 125 -8.75 3.42 7.55
N ALA A 126 -8.11 3.90 6.48
CA ALA A 126 -8.76 4.14 5.19
C ALA A 126 -9.38 2.85 4.61
N VAL A 127 -8.61 1.77 4.54
CA VAL A 127 -9.11 0.48 4.03
C VAL A 127 -10.23 -0.08 4.90
N SER A 128 -10.14 0.09 6.22
CA SER A 128 -11.17 -0.38 7.16
C SER A 128 -12.46 0.44 7.09
N LEU A 129 -12.36 1.75 6.78
CA LEU A 129 -13.52 2.58 6.47
C LEU A 129 -14.19 2.13 5.18
N SER A 130 -13.41 1.82 4.12
CA SER A 130 -13.97 1.23 2.89
C SER A 130 -14.61 -0.13 3.14
N PHE A 131 -14.02 -0.98 3.97
CA PHE A 131 -14.63 -2.24 4.40
C PHE A 131 -16.01 -1.98 5.04
N ALA A 132 -16.09 -1.02 5.95
CA ALA A 132 -17.33 -0.70 6.65
C ALA A 132 -18.40 -0.13 5.72
N GLU A 133 -18.02 0.73 4.78
CA GLU A 133 -18.92 1.28 3.77
C GLU A 133 -19.58 0.15 2.97
N TYR A 134 -18.79 -0.71 2.33
CA TYR A 134 -19.33 -1.84 1.55
C TYR A 134 -20.04 -2.91 2.38
N ALA A 135 -19.65 -3.11 3.65
CA ALA A 135 -20.33 -4.05 4.54
C ALA A 135 -21.71 -3.53 4.97
N VAL A 136 -21.87 -2.21 5.12
CA VAL A 136 -23.08 -1.59 5.65
C VAL A 136 -24.05 -1.17 4.54
N THR A 137 -23.57 -0.78 3.35
CA THR A 137 -24.42 -0.29 2.24
C THR A 137 -25.61 -1.21 1.91
N PRO A 138 -25.46 -2.55 1.84
CA PRO A 138 -26.59 -3.43 1.52
C PRO A 138 -27.74 -3.38 2.53
N PHE A 139 -27.48 -2.97 3.78
CA PHE A 139 -28.47 -2.89 4.85
C PHE A 139 -29.20 -1.54 4.90
N TYR A 140 -28.76 -0.54 4.14
CA TYR A 140 -29.34 0.81 4.08
C TYR A 140 -29.64 1.24 2.63
N PRO A 141 -30.45 0.47 1.87
CA PRO A 141 -30.74 0.81 0.47
C PRO A 141 -31.52 2.14 0.38
N GLY A 142 -31.01 3.11 -0.39
CA GLY A 142 -31.70 4.37 -0.67
C GLY A 142 -31.66 5.41 0.44
N CYS A 143 -30.89 5.22 1.51
CA CYS A 143 -30.65 6.24 2.51
C CYS A 143 -29.59 7.25 2.02
N SER A 144 -29.87 8.55 2.14
CA SER A 144 -28.97 9.63 1.70
C SER A 144 -27.73 9.83 2.58
N SER A 145 -27.71 9.26 3.79
CA SER A 145 -26.52 9.26 4.64
C SER A 145 -26.55 8.09 5.61
N MET A 146 -25.44 7.34 5.67
CA MET A 146 -25.27 6.24 6.62
C MET A 146 -24.87 6.79 8.01
N PRO A 147 -25.40 6.22 9.11
CA PRO A 147 -25.02 6.62 10.45
C PRO A 147 -23.51 6.47 10.66
N GLN A 148 -22.81 7.59 10.82
CA GLN A 148 -21.34 7.61 10.95
C GLN A 148 -20.83 6.78 12.13
N ALA A 149 -21.61 6.68 13.21
CA ALA A 149 -21.29 5.83 14.35
C ALA A 149 -21.25 4.33 13.99
N VAL A 150 -22.17 3.87 13.14
CA VAL A 150 -22.22 2.46 12.68
C VAL A 150 -21.04 2.18 11.77
N LEU A 151 -20.79 3.05 10.79
CA LEU A 151 -19.67 2.90 9.85
C LEU A 151 -18.32 2.86 10.59
N LYS A 152 -18.08 3.81 11.50
CA LYS A 152 -16.85 3.84 12.32
C LYS A 152 -16.77 2.67 13.29
N GLY A 153 -17.88 2.22 13.86
CA GLY A 153 -17.94 1.04 14.73
C GLY A 153 -17.59 -0.26 14.00
N VAL A 154 -18.09 -0.45 12.77
CA VAL A 154 -17.76 -1.60 11.92
C VAL A 154 -16.29 -1.54 11.48
N ALA A 155 -15.77 -0.37 11.11
CA ALA A 155 -14.36 -0.18 10.76
C ALA A 155 -13.45 -0.51 11.95
N ALA A 156 -13.76 0.00 13.15
CA ALA A 156 -13.03 -0.30 14.37
C ALA A 156 -13.07 -1.79 14.73
N SER A 157 -14.22 -2.44 14.54
CA SER A 157 -14.38 -3.89 14.76
C SER A 157 -13.51 -4.71 13.80
N CYS A 158 -13.43 -4.30 12.53
CA CYS A 158 -12.56 -4.90 11.53
C CYS A 158 -11.08 -4.81 11.94
N ILE A 159 -10.64 -3.60 12.33
CA ILE A 159 -9.29 -3.35 12.83
C ILE A 159 -8.97 -4.25 14.01
N LEU A 160 -9.82 -4.30 15.04
CA LEU A 160 -9.61 -5.11 16.24
C LEU A 160 -9.56 -6.60 15.92
N LEU A 161 -10.44 -7.09 15.04
CA LEU A 161 -10.46 -8.49 14.63
C LEU A 161 -9.17 -8.87 13.89
N LEU A 162 -8.70 -8.02 12.98
CA LEU A 162 -7.44 -8.23 12.27
C LEU A 162 -6.25 -8.24 13.22
N THR A 163 -6.22 -7.35 14.21
CA THR A 163 -5.18 -7.33 15.23
C THR A 163 -5.19 -8.62 16.06
N LEU A 164 -6.37 -9.10 16.48
CA LEU A 164 -6.49 -10.35 17.21
C LEU A 164 -5.94 -11.53 16.41
N VAL A 165 -6.31 -11.63 15.12
CA VAL A 165 -5.83 -12.69 14.23
C VAL A 165 -4.31 -12.62 14.06
N ASN A 166 -3.75 -11.43 13.80
CA ASN A 166 -2.31 -11.24 13.61
C ASN A 166 -1.49 -11.49 14.88
N CYS A 167 -2.05 -11.16 16.06
CA CYS A 167 -1.43 -11.46 17.34
C CYS A 167 -1.53 -12.96 17.69
N TRP A 168 -2.59 -13.65 17.27
CA TRP A 168 -2.82 -15.07 17.57
C TRP A 168 -1.96 -16.01 16.72
N SER A 169 -1.98 -15.84 15.40
CA SER A 169 -1.24 -16.73 14.50
C SER A 169 -0.84 -16.04 13.20
N SER A 170 0.48 -15.96 12.97
CA SER A 170 1.03 -15.50 11.70
C SER A 170 0.63 -16.39 10.52
N ARG A 171 0.47 -17.71 10.73
CA ARG A 171 0.03 -18.65 9.68
C ARG A 171 -1.42 -18.37 9.25
N LEU A 172 -2.31 -18.13 10.21
CA LEU A 172 -3.70 -17.77 9.93
C LEU A 172 -3.77 -16.44 9.18
N ALA A 173 -3.01 -15.43 9.62
CA ALA A 173 -2.93 -14.15 8.95
C ALA A 173 -2.46 -14.32 7.48
N THR A 174 -1.42 -15.10 7.22
CA THR A 174 -0.94 -15.38 5.85
C THR A 174 -1.99 -16.13 5.01
N MET A 175 -2.67 -17.12 5.58
CA MET A 175 -3.75 -17.84 4.89
C MET A 175 -4.88 -16.89 4.45
N LEU A 176 -5.31 -15.99 5.34
CA LEU A 176 -6.34 -15.00 5.04
C LEU A 176 -5.94 -14.06 3.90
N VAL A 177 -4.69 -13.56 3.90
CA VAL A 177 -4.18 -12.75 2.78
C VAL A 177 -4.30 -13.52 1.46
N ASN A 178 -3.87 -14.78 1.42
CA ASN A 178 -3.87 -15.58 0.20
C ASN A 178 -5.28 -15.85 -0.33
N VAL A 179 -6.21 -16.26 0.54
CA VAL A 179 -7.61 -16.53 0.14
C VAL A 179 -8.27 -15.26 -0.37
N CYS A 180 -8.12 -14.13 0.33
CA CYS A 180 -8.66 -12.85 -0.09
C CYS A 180 -8.02 -12.35 -1.40
N ALA A 181 -6.75 -12.68 -1.63
CA ALA A 181 -6.05 -12.31 -2.87
C ALA A 181 -6.58 -13.04 -4.10
N VAL A 182 -6.99 -14.30 -3.97
CA VAL A 182 -7.68 -15.01 -5.06
C VAL A 182 -9.06 -14.43 -5.29
N ALA A 183 -9.82 -14.18 -4.20
CA ALA A 183 -11.16 -13.63 -4.28
C ALA A 183 -11.19 -12.28 -5.01
N LYS A 184 -10.30 -11.34 -4.66
CA LYS A 184 -10.29 -10.00 -5.28
C LYS A 184 -10.00 -10.02 -6.78
N VAL A 185 -9.07 -10.88 -7.24
CA VAL A 185 -8.75 -10.97 -8.68
C VAL A 185 -9.95 -11.53 -9.44
N PHE A 186 -10.59 -12.57 -8.88
CA PHE A 186 -11.81 -13.13 -9.45
C PHE A 186 -12.94 -12.09 -9.55
N SER A 187 -13.15 -11.29 -8.51
CA SER A 187 -14.16 -10.23 -8.50
C SER A 187 -13.94 -9.18 -9.59
N LEU A 188 -12.69 -8.77 -9.84
CA LEU A 188 -12.40 -7.83 -10.94
C LEU A 188 -12.66 -8.44 -12.31
N LEU A 189 -12.35 -9.73 -12.50
CA LEU A 189 -12.67 -10.43 -13.75
C LEU A 189 -14.18 -10.48 -13.99
N VAL A 190 -14.98 -10.72 -12.95
CA VAL A 190 -16.46 -10.68 -13.05
C VAL A 190 -16.94 -9.30 -13.49
N ILE A 191 -16.37 -8.22 -12.96
CA ILE A 191 -16.74 -6.84 -13.36
C ILE A 191 -16.38 -6.55 -14.82
N VAL A 192 -15.18 -6.96 -15.25
CA VAL A 192 -14.74 -6.79 -16.65
C VAL A 192 -15.62 -7.57 -17.61
N VAL A 193 -15.86 -8.86 -17.33
CA VAL A 193 -16.71 -9.71 -18.18
C VAL A 193 -18.15 -9.21 -18.21
N GLY A 194 -18.70 -8.80 -17.07
CA GLY A 194 -20.05 -8.23 -17.00
C GLY A 194 -20.21 -6.99 -17.88
N GLY A 195 -19.23 -6.08 -17.85
CA GLY A 195 -19.22 -4.90 -18.72
C GLY A 195 -19.16 -5.25 -20.21
N ALA A 196 -18.33 -6.23 -20.57
CA ALA A 196 -18.21 -6.72 -21.95
C ALA A 196 -19.52 -7.37 -22.45
N VAL A 197 -20.22 -8.11 -21.59
CA VAL A 197 -21.54 -8.69 -21.91
C VAL A 197 -22.59 -7.60 -22.11
N VAL A 198 -22.65 -6.59 -21.23
CA VAL A 198 -23.59 -5.45 -21.39
C VAL A 198 -23.35 -4.70 -22.70
N LEU A 199 -22.08 -4.50 -23.07
CA LEU A 199 -21.71 -3.91 -24.35
C LEU A 199 -22.16 -4.79 -25.53
N GLY A 200 -21.91 -6.10 -25.47
CA GLY A 200 -22.32 -7.05 -26.52
C GLY A 200 -23.84 -7.17 -26.68
N GLN A 201 -24.61 -6.89 -25.63
CA GLN A 201 -26.07 -6.83 -25.67
C GLN A 201 -26.63 -5.50 -26.20
N GLY A 202 -25.77 -4.51 -26.48
CA GLY A 202 -26.20 -3.17 -26.91
C GLY A 202 -26.91 -2.36 -25.83
N ARG A 203 -26.74 -2.71 -24.55
CA ARG A 203 -27.37 -2.04 -23.39
C ARG A 203 -26.45 -1.04 -22.69
N GLY A 204 -25.20 -0.93 -23.14
CA GLY A 204 -24.22 -0.02 -22.53
C GLY A 204 -24.46 1.44 -22.94
N HIS A 205 -24.18 2.35 -22.03
CA HIS A 205 -24.21 3.81 -22.23
C HIS A 205 -23.03 4.29 -23.08
N THR A 206 -22.99 3.86 -24.35
CA THR A 206 -21.90 4.17 -25.29
C THR A 206 -21.80 5.65 -25.65
N GLU A 207 -22.90 6.40 -25.53
CA GLU A 207 -22.98 7.84 -25.70
C GLU A 207 -22.08 8.62 -24.72
N THR A 208 -21.84 8.06 -23.53
CA THR A 208 -20.90 8.60 -22.54
C THR A 208 -19.49 8.75 -23.13
N PHE A 209 -19.12 7.88 -24.08
CA PHE A 209 -17.82 7.93 -24.76
C PHE A 209 -17.80 8.88 -25.95
N LEU A 210 -18.95 9.24 -26.52
CA LEU A 210 -19.02 10.24 -27.59
C LEU A 210 -18.74 11.66 -27.07
N LEU A 211 -19.19 11.95 -25.84
CA LEU A 211 -18.91 13.20 -25.13
C LEU A 211 -17.87 13.03 -24.03
N ALA A 212 -16.92 12.09 -24.21
CA ALA A 212 -15.99 11.65 -23.16
C ALA A 212 -15.19 12.77 -22.49
N PHE A 213 -14.91 13.87 -23.21
CA PHE A 213 -14.12 14.99 -22.71
C PHE A 213 -14.93 16.25 -22.40
N HIS A 214 -16.25 16.19 -22.50
CA HIS A 214 -17.11 17.31 -22.13
C HIS A 214 -17.00 17.58 -20.63
N ASN A 215 -16.99 18.86 -20.21
CA ASN A 215 -16.77 19.30 -18.82
C ASN A 215 -15.43 18.85 -18.17
N THR A 216 -14.39 18.60 -18.97
CA THR A 216 -13.05 18.29 -18.42
C THR A 216 -12.46 19.48 -17.68
N THR A 217 -12.09 19.27 -16.43
CA THR A 217 -11.41 20.25 -15.59
C THR A 217 -10.02 20.58 -16.12
N GLN A 218 -9.66 21.87 -16.12
CA GLN A 218 -8.34 22.37 -16.52
C GLN A 218 -7.51 22.90 -15.33
N GLN A 219 -8.05 22.80 -14.11
CA GLN A 219 -7.39 23.27 -12.88
C GLN A 219 -6.31 22.28 -12.46
N ALA A 220 -5.08 22.77 -12.28
CA ALA A 220 -3.91 21.96 -11.99
C ALA A 220 -4.04 21.19 -10.66
N GLY A 221 -4.60 21.81 -9.62
CA GLY A 221 -4.82 21.18 -8.31
C GLY A 221 -5.80 20.03 -8.36
N ARG A 222 -6.94 20.19 -9.06
CA ARG A 222 -7.94 19.12 -9.21
C ARG A 222 -7.37 17.94 -9.97
N ILE A 223 -6.57 18.19 -11.01
CA ILE A 223 -5.83 17.12 -11.71
C ILE A 223 -4.90 16.39 -10.72
N GLY A 224 -4.14 17.13 -9.89
CA GLY A 224 -3.30 16.54 -8.85
C GLY A 224 -4.08 15.67 -7.85
N MET A 225 -5.25 16.12 -7.40
CA MET A 225 -6.13 15.36 -6.51
C MET A 225 -6.72 14.10 -7.20
N ALA A 226 -7.02 14.17 -8.50
CA ALA A 226 -7.41 12.98 -9.27
C ALA A 226 -6.26 11.96 -9.32
N PHE A 227 -5.02 12.41 -9.52
CA PHE A 227 -3.85 11.55 -9.45
C PHE A 227 -3.62 10.96 -8.05
N TYR A 228 -3.93 11.68 -6.96
CA TYR A 228 -3.89 11.09 -5.62
C TYR A 228 -4.84 9.90 -5.49
N GLN A 229 -6.10 10.08 -5.92
CA GLN A 229 -7.11 9.03 -5.88
C GLN A 229 -6.72 7.84 -6.77
N GLY A 230 -6.21 8.09 -7.98
CA GLY A 230 -5.74 7.04 -8.89
C GLY A 230 -4.52 6.30 -8.34
N MET A 231 -3.50 7.03 -7.87
CA MET A 231 -2.26 6.44 -7.34
C MET A 231 -2.47 5.63 -6.07
N TRP A 232 -3.48 5.95 -5.26
CA TRP A 232 -3.90 5.11 -4.14
C TRP A 232 -4.27 3.68 -4.60
N SER A 233 -4.92 3.53 -5.75
CA SER A 233 -5.25 2.21 -6.29
C SER A 233 -4.04 1.44 -6.79
N PHE A 234 -2.95 2.14 -7.12
CA PHE A 234 -1.68 1.54 -7.52
C PHE A 234 -0.73 1.33 -6.33
N ASP A 235 -1.12 1.68 -5.10
CA ASP A 235 -0.26 1.54 -3.92
C ASP A 235 0.29 0.11 -3.79
N GLY A 236 1.58 -0.01 -3.47
CA GLY A 236 2.27 -1.28 -3.40
C GLY A 236 3.06 -1.68 -4.66
N TRP A 237 3.12 -0.83 -5.69
CA TRP A 237 4.04 -0.98 -6.83
C TRP A 237 5.53 -1.10 -6.39
N ASN A 238 5.87 -0.53 -5.23
CA ASN A 238 7.19 -0.55 -4.62
C ASN A 238 7.45 -1.80 -3.74
N ASN A 239 6.46 -2.67 -3.48
CA ASN A 239 6.58 -3.69 -2.43
C ASN A 239 7.63 -4.78 -2.68
N VAL A 240 7.89 -5.14 -3.95
CA VAL A 240 8.91 -6.16 -4.26
C VAL A 240 10.33 -5.69 -3.89
N ASN A 241 10.54 -4.38 -3.76
CA ASN A 241 11.83 -3.84 -3.33
C ASN A 241 12.15 -4.18 -1.86
N TYR A 242 11.14 -4.43 -1.00
CA TYR A 242 11.39 -4.82 0.39
C TYR A 242 11.84 -6.27 0.54
N VAL A 243 11.59 -7.13 -0.46
CA VAL A 243 11.95 -8.56 -0.45
C VAL A 243 13.03 -8.89 -1.48
N VAL A 244 13.83 -7.89 -1.86
CA VAL A 244 14.86 -8.05 -2.91
C VAL A 244 15.93 -9.08 -2.53
N GLU A 245 16.22 -9.25 -1.23
CA GLU A 245 17.19 -10.22 -0.73
C GLU A 245 16.73 -11.68 -0.89
N GLU A 246 15.41 -11.90 -0.89
CA GLU A 246 14.75 -13.21 -1.04
C GLU A 246 14.50 -13.58 -2.51
N LEU A 247 14.75 -12.65 -3.44
CA LEU A 247 14.51 -12.81 -4.87
C LEU A 247 15.64 -13.60 -5.54
N LYS A 248 15.28 -14.65 -6.30
CA LYS A 248 16.20 -15.33 -7.22
C LYS A 248 16.57 -14.36 -8.35
N ASN A 249 17.86 -14.28 -8.69
CA ASN A 249 18.37 -13.39 -9.76
C ASN A 249 17.79 -11.96 -9.72
N PRO A 250 17.99 -11.20 -8.63
CA PRO A 250 17.25 -9.97 -8.35
C PRO A 250 17.43 -8.90 -9.43
N LYS A 251 18.61 -8.85 -10.06
CA LYS A 251 18.94 -7.89 -11.13
C LYS A 251 17.99 -7.96 -12.33
N GLN A 252 17.57 -9.17 -12.72
CA GLN A 252 16.72 -9.39 -13.90
C GLN A 252 15.27 -9.59 -13.48
N ASN A 253 15.03 -10.42 -12.47
CA ASN A 253 13.67 -10.78 -12.07
C ASN A 253 12.90 -9.58 -11.51
N LEU A 254 13.56 -8.62 -10.87
CA LEU A 254 12.90 -7.41 -10.39
C LEU A 254 12.38 -6.56 -11.56
N VAL A 255 13.21 -6.34 -12.58
CA VAL A 255 12.84 -5.54 -13.76
C VAL A 255 11.72 -6.24 -14.54
N TRP A 256 11.83 -7.55 -14.78
CA TRP A 256 10.78 -8.30 -15.47
C TRP A 256 9.48 -8.35 -14.66
N ALA A 257 9.55 -8.46 -13.33
CA ALA A 257 8.36 -8.41 -12.49
C ALA A 257 7.63 -7.07 -12.65
N VAL A 258 8.36 -5.95 -12.65
CA VAL A 258 7.82 -4.60 -12.89
C VAL A 258 7.17 -4.48 -14.27
N MET A 259 7.88 -4.92 -15.32
CA MET A 259 7.44 -4.81 -16.72
C MET A 259 6.19 -5.66 -17.02
N ILE A 260 5.92 -6.71 -16.23
CA ILE A 260 4.75 -7.58 -16.41
C ILE A 260 3.60 -7.14 -15.51
N ALA A 261 3.87 -6.96 -14.20
CA ALA A 261 2.82 -6.76 -13.21
C ALA A 261 2.11 -5.40 -13.36
N ILE A 262 2.84 -4.30 -13.59
CA ILE A 262 2.25 -2.96 -13.64
C ILE A 262 1.36 -2.79 -14.88
N PRO A 263 1.78 -3.15 -16.10
CA PRO A 263 0.90 -3.08 -17.27
C PRO A 263 -0.33 -4.00 -17.17
N LEU A 264 -0.17 -5.18 -16.57
CA LEU A 264 -1.29 -6.10 -16.32
C LEU A 264 -2.34 -5.45 -15.40
N VAL A 265 -1.92 -4.89 -14.26
CA VAL A 265 -2.84 -4.23 -13.32
C VAL A 265 -3.44 -2.97 -13.93
N THR A 266 -2.65 -2.17 -14.65
CA THR A 266 -3.13 -0.97 -15.34
C THR A 266 -4.24 -1.32 -16.35
N SER A 267 -4.02 -2.37 -17.15
CA SER A 267 -5.01 -2.84 -18.12
C SER A 267 -6.29 -3.31 -17.42
N LEU A 268 -6.16 -4.08 -16.34
CA LEU A 268 -7.30 -4.55 -15.55
C LEU A 268 -8.10 -3.37 -14.97
N TYR A 269 -7.42 -2.37 -14.39
CA TYR A 269 -8.07 -1.19 -13.82
C TYR A 269 -8.77 -0.35 -14.88
N LEU A 270 -8.16 -0.14 -16.04
CA LEU A 270 -8.82 0.55 -17.16
C LEU A 270 -10.08 -0.20 -17.61
N LEU A 271 -10.01 -1.53 -17.76
CA LEU A 271 -11.16 -2.35 -18.13
C LEU A 271 -12.29 -2.30 -17.10
N VAL A 272 -11.96 -2.31 -15.81
CA VAL A 272 -12.94 -2.16 -14.72
C VAL A 272 -13.61 -0.78 -14.76
N ASN A 273 -12.84 0.29 -14.96
CA ASN A 273 -13.39 1.64 -15.10
C ASN A 273 -14.27 1.78 -16.34
N ILE A 274 -13.86 1.21 -17.48
CA ILE A 274 -14.68 1.16 -18.70
C ILE A 274 -15.98 0.40 -18.42
N SER A 275 -15.94 -0.72 -17.69
CA SER A 275 -17.13 -1.47 -17.29
C SER A 275 -18.08 -0.63 -16.43
N TYR A 276 -17.57 0.12 -15.44
CA TYR A 276 -18.40 1.03 -14.65
C TYR A 276 -19.06 2.10 -15.51
N LEU A 277 -18.30 2.74 -16.42
CA LEU A 277 -18.80 3.80 -17.29
C LEU A 277 -19.77 3.31 -18.38
N LEU A 278 -19.70 2.04 -18.76
CA LEU A 278 -20.66 1.42 -19.69
C LEU A 278 -22.01 1.13 -19.03
N VAL A 279 -21.98 0.74 -17.76
CA VAL A 279 -23.19 0.33 -17.03
C VAL A 279 -23.85 1.52 -16.35
N LEU A 280 -23.08 2.32 -15.63
CA LEU A 280 -23.59 3.42 -14.80
C LEU A 280 -23.52 4.76 -15.54
N SER A 281 -24.57 5.56 -15.40
CA SER A 281 -24.56 6.95 -15.87
C SER A 281 -23.68 7.82 -14.95
N PRO A 282 -23.14 8.97 -15.44
CA PRO A 282 -22.35 9.87 -14.62
C PRO A 282 -23.04 10.33 -13.33
N ASN A 283 -24.36 10.55 -13.38
CA ASN A 283 -25.14 10.97 -12.21
C ASN A 283 -25.25 9.86 -11.16
N GLU A 284 -25.40 8.59 -11.58
CA GLU A 284 -25.40 7.44 -10.68
C GLU A 284 -24.04 7.23 -10.03
N ILE A 285 -22.95 7.46 -10.76
CA ILE A 285 -21.59 7.37 -10.22
C ILE A 285 -21.37 8.45 -9.15
N LEU A 286 -21.82 9.68 -9.39
CA LEU A 286 -21.64 10.79 -8.47
C LEU A 286 -22.51 10.69 -7.20
N SER A 287 -23.65 10.01 -7.29
CA SER A 287 -24.59 9.84 -6.17
C SER A 287 -24.43 8.52 -5.40
N SER A 288 -23.62 7.59 -5.91
CA SER A 288 -23.39 6.29 -5.26
C SER A 288 -22.20 6.33 -4.31
N ASP A 289 -22.44 6.02 -3.04
CA ASP A 289 -21.38 5.79 -2.06
C ASP A 289 -20.59 4.49 -2.36
N ALA A 290 -21.18 3.55 -3.11
CA ALA A 290 -20.57 2.25 -3.41
C ALA A 290 -20.81 1.83 -4.86
N MET A 291 -20.02 2.38 -5.79
CA MET A 291 -20.18 2.16 -7.25
C MET A 291 -20.25 0.69 -7.64
N ALA A 292 -19.42 -0.17 -7.05
CA ALA A 292 -19.41 -1.60 -7.37
C ALA A 292 -20.76 -2.27 -7.02
N VAL A 293 -21.41 -1.86 -5.92
CA VAL A 293 -22.74 -2.37 -5.55
C VAL A 293 -23.80 -1.88 -6.55
N SER A 294 -23.76 -0.59 -6.93
CA SER A 294 -24.65 -0.04 -7.96
C SER A 294 -24.49 -0.78 -9.29
N TRP A 295 -23.25 -1.04 -9.70
CA TRP A 295 -22.95 -1.85 -10.89
C TRP A 295 -23.51 -3.28 -10.76
N GLY A 296 -23.32 -3.92 -9.60
CA GLY A 296 -23.83 -5.27 -9.33
C GLY A 296 -25.35 -5.37 -9.42
N ASN A 297 -26.07 -4.37 -8.93
CA ASN A 297 -27.53 -4.30 -9.01
C ASN A 297 -28.03 -4.25 -10.46
N GLN A 298 -27.34 -3.53 -11.34
CA GLN A 298 -27.74 -3.41 -12.75
C GLN A 298 -27.34 -4.63 -13.61
N VAL A 299 -26.21 -5.28 -13.31
CA VAL A 299 -25.66 -6.37 -14.14
C VAL A 299 -26.05 -7.76 -13.64
N LEU A 300 -25.94 -8.00 -12.33
CA LEU A 300 -26.05 -9.35 -11.74
C LEU A 300 -27.46 -9.65 -11.19
N GLY A 301 -28.30 -8.63 -11.03
CA GLY A 301 -29.69 -8.78 -10.56
C GLY A 301 -29.76 -9.54 -9.23
N ALA A 302 -30.32 -10.75 -9.24
CA ALA A 302 -30.45 -11.60 -8.05
C ALA A 302 -29.10 -11.94 -7.38
N TRP A 303 -28.00 -11.88 -8.11
CA TRP A 303 -26.65 -12.17 -7.61
C TRP A 303 -25.88 -10.91 -7.16
N ALA A 304 -26.53 -9.74 -7.10
CA ALA A 304 -25.88 -8.47 -6.76
C ALA A 304 -25.20 -8.46 -5.38
N TRP A 305 -25.70 -9.26 -4.42
CA TRP A 305 -25.11 -9.41 -3.08
C TRP A 305 -23.68 -9.97 -3.09
N LEU A 306 -23.27 -10.64 -4.17
CA LEU A 306 -21.89 -11.13 -4.32
C LEU A 306 -20.87 -9.99 -4.44
N VAL A 307 -21.26 -8.83 -4.97
CA VAL A 307 -20.34 -7.70 -5.17
C VAL A 307 -19.88 -7.07 -3.85
N PRO A 308 -20.77 -6.63 -2.94
CA PRO A 308 -20.33 -6.11 -1.64
C PRO A 308 -19.54 -7.16 -0.86
N LEU A 309 -19.94 -8.45 -0.89
CA LEU A 309 -19.17 -9.52 -0.26
C LEU A 309 -17.74 -9.62 -0.81
N ALA A 310 -17.58 -9.58 -2.14
CA ALA A 310 -16.29 -9.58 -2.81
C ALA A 310 -15.42 -8.38 -2.39
N VAL A 311 -15.99 -7.18 -2.33
CA VAL A 311 -15.26 -5.96 -1.94
C VAL A 311 -14.87 -6.00 -0.47
N VAL A 312 -15.76 -6.48 0.41
CA VAL A 312 -15.49 -6.70 1.83
C VAL A 312 -14.35 -7.70 2.03
N LEU A 313 -14.33 -8.82 1.29
CA LEU A 313 -13.20 -9.76 1.33
C LEU A 313 -11.89 -9.14 0.81
N SER A 314 -11.97 -8.33 -0.25
CA SER A 314 -10.80 -7.64 -0.81
C SER A 314 -10.20 -6.63 0.19
N THR A 315 -11.03 -5.74 0.74
CA THR A 315 -10.64 -4.74 1.74
C THR A 315 -10.10 -5.39 3.02
N PHE A 316 -10.75 -6.47 3.50
CA PHE A 316 -10.29 -7.24 4.65
C PHE A 316 -8.91 -7.87 4.42
N GLY A 317 -8.69 -8.49 3.26
CA GLY A 317 -7.40 -9.03 2.86
C GLY A 317 -6.30 -7.97 2.73
N SER A 318 -6.62 -6.80 2.16
CA SER A 318 -5.71 -5.66 2.04
C SER A 318 -5.30 -5.12 3.41
N ALA A 319 -6.26 -4.89 4.31
CA ALA A 319 -5.98 -4.41 5.67
C ALA A 319 -5.11 -5.42 6.45
N ASN A 320 -5.42 -6.72 6.34
CA ASN A 320 -4.61 -7.78 6.93
C ASN A 320 -3.16 -7.79 6.40
N GLY A 321 -2.99 -7.61 5.09
CA GLY A 321 -1.67 -7.48 4.46
C GLY A 321 -0.88 -6.27 4.98
N MET A 322 -1.56 -5.14 5.21
CA MET A 322 -0.95 -3.94 5.78
C MET A 322 -0.50 -4.14 7.23
N PHE A 323 -1.28 -4.84 8.06
CA PHE A 323 -0.86 -5.22 9.42
C PHE A 323 0.37 -6.13 9.42
N PHE A 324 0.34 -7.15 8.56
CA PHE A 324 1.42 -8.13 8.44
C PHE A 324 2.74 -7.51 7.95
N GLY A 325 2.68 -6.61 6.96
CA GLY A 325 3.87 -5.90 6.45
C GLY A 325 4.33 -4.78 7.39
N GLY A 326 3.39 -4.00 7.92
CA GLY A 326 3.68 -2.83 8.77
C GLY A 326 4.38 -3.19 10.07
N SER A 327 3.97 -4.28 10.73
CA SER A 327 4.59 -4.69 12.00
C SER A 327 6.06 -5.08 11.84
N ARG A 328 6.45 -5.67 10.70
CA ARG A 328 7.84 -6.02 10.40
C ARG A 328 8.72 -4.80 10.14
N VAL A 329 8.20 -3.81 9.42
CA VAL A 329 8.95 -2.57 9.19
C VAL A 329 9.15 -1.82 10.50
N CYS A 330 8.13 -1.77 11.37
CA CYS A 330 8.25 -1.19 12.70
C CYS A 330 9.28 -1.93 13.57
N TYR A 331 9.26 -3.27 13.53
CA TYR A 331 10.24 -4.12 14.21
C TYR A 331 11.68 -3.86 13.73
N VAL A 332 11.92 -3.75 12.41
CA VAL A 332 13.25 -3.45 11.86
C VAL A 332 13.70 -2.04 12.23
N ALA A 333 12.81 -1.04 12.15
CA ALA A 333 13.11 0.33 12.56
C ALA A 333 13.52 0.44 14.03
N ALA A 334 12.86 -0.31 14.91
CA ALA A 334 13.20 -0.38 16.33
C ALA A 334 14.53 -1.10 16.56
N ARG A 335 14.85 -2.11 15.74
CA ARG A 335 16.15 -2.80 15.79
C ARG A 335 17.32 -1.89 15.39
N GLU A 336 17.13 -0.98 14.45
CA GLU A 336 18.12 0.04 14.04
C GLU A 336 18.21 1.22 15.05
N GLY A 337 17.48 1.18 16.16
CA GLY A 337 17.49 2.23 17.18
C GLY A 337 16.75 3.51 16.81
N HIS A 338 16.00 3.49 15.70
CA HIS A 338 15.18 4.61 15.23
C HIS A 338 13.76 4.60 15.81
N MET A 339 13.38 3.55 16.53
CA MET A 339 12.08 3.43 17.22
C MET A 339 12.28 2.83 18.62
N PRO A 340 11.32 2.98 19.55
CA PRO A 340 11.40 2.40 20.89
C PRO A 340 11.63 0.88 20.86
N GLN A 341 12.54 0.39 21.71
CA GLN A 341 12.93 -1.02 21.77
C GLN A 341 11.77 -1.98 22.06
N LEU A 342 10.72 -1.52 22.74
CA LEU A 342 9.51 -2.32 22.95
C LEU A 342 8.89 -2.81 21.63
N LEU A 343 8.96 -2.00 20.58
CA LEU A 343 8.36 -2.32 19.27
C LEU A 343 9.16 -3.37 18.48
N SER A 344 10.41 -3.67 18.87
CA SER A 344 11.18 -4.77 18.32
C SER A 344 11.04 -6.08 19.12
N MET A 345 10.19 -6.13 20.15
CA MET A 345 9.97 -7.36 20.92
C MET A 345 8.92 -8.27 20.27
N VAL A 346 9.05 -9.57 20.51
CA VAL A 346 8.13 -10.61 20.00
C VAL A 346 7.54 -11.43 21.15
N HIS A 347 6.30 -11.90 20.98
CA HIS A 347 5.62 -12.74 21.95
C HIS A 347 6.32 -14.09 22.10
N VAL A 348 6.58 -14.54 23.33
CA VAL A 348 7.36 -15.76 23.62
C VAL A 348 6.73 -17.03 23.03
N HIS A 349 5.43 -17.26 23.25
CA HIS A 349 4.75 -18.47 22.77
C HIS A 349 4.33 -18.42 21.29
N ARG A 350 3.91 -17.25 20.80
CA ARG A 350 3.29 -17.12 19.46
C ARG A 350 4.26 -16.63 18.38
N LEU A 351 5.43 -16.11 18.78
CA LEU A 351 6.44 -15.55 17.88
C LEU A 351 5.89 -14.44 16.97
N THR A 352 4.92 -13.67 17.47
CA THR A 352 4.29 -12.54 16.77
C THR A 352 4.77 -11.21 17.34
N PRO A 353 4.95 -10.15 16.53
CA PRO A 353 5.34 -8.82 17.00
C PRO A 353 4.15 -8.07 17.61
N SER A 354 3.63 -8.58 18.74
CA SER A 354 2.42 -8.06 19.38
C SER A 354 2.49 -6.58 19.79
N PRO A 355 3.59 -6.02 20.33
CA PRO A 355 3.60 -4.61 20.73
C PRO A 355 3.49 -3.67 19.54
N ALA A 356 4.17 -3.99 18.43
CA ALA A 356 4.07 -3.23 17.18
C ALA A 356 2.65 -3.26 16.61
N LEU A 357 2.01 -4.44 16.61
CA LEU A 357 0.62 -4.59 16.16
C LEU A 357 -0.34 -3.76 17.02
N MET A 358 -0.22 -3.85 18.35
CA MET A 358 -1.07 -3.08 19.28
C MET A 358 -0.86 -1.57 19.12
N PHE A 359 0.39 -1.13 18.95
CA PHE A 359 0.71 0.28 18.71
C PHE A 359 0.07 0.79 17.41
N THR A 360 0.26 0.08 16.29
CA THR A 360 -0.37 0.44 15.01
C THR A 360 -1.90 0.44 15.12
N THR A 361 -2.47 -0.52 15.85
CA THR A 361 -3.91 -0.61 16.10
C THR A 361 -4.44 0.60 16.86
N ALA A 362 -3.79 0.98 17.96
CA ALA A 362 -4.20 2.11 18.77
C ALA A 362 -4.21 3.41 17.94
N VAL A 363 -3.17 3.65 17.15
CA VAL A 363 -3.10 4.82 16.28
C VAL A 363 -4.15 4.76 15.17
N ALA A 364 -4.37 3.59 14.56
CA ALA A 364 -5.39 3.43 13.51
C ALA A 364 -6.81 3.71 14.04
N LEU A 365 -7.14 3.24 15.25
CA LEU A 365 -8.42 3.51 15.90
C LEU A 365 -8.64 5.00 16.16
N VAL A 366 -7.59 5.73 16.60
CA VAL A 366 -7.67 7.19 16.77
C VAL A 366 -7.93 7.88 15.44
N LEU A 367 -7.29 7.43 14.34
CA LEU A 367 -7.46 8.02 13.01
C LEU A 367 -8.82 7.73 12.37
N VAL A 368 -9.51 6.65 12.75
CA VAL A 368 -10.89 6.35 12.31
C VAL A 368 -11.89 7.38 12.87
N ILE A 369 -11.62 8.00 14.03
CA ILE A 369 -12.56 8.94 14.66
C ILE A 369 -12.77 10.21 13.82
N PRO A 370 -11.72 10.97 13.42
CA PRO A 370 -11.90 12.13 12.56
C PRO A 370 -11.89 11.79 11.06
N GLY A 371 -11.37 10.63 10.69
CA GLY A 371 -11.04 10.31 9.30
C GLY A 371 -12.24 10.05 8.40
N SER A 372 -12.20 10.62 7.19
CA SER A 372 -12.93 10.14 6.02
C SER A 372 -11.95 9.44 5.08
N PHE A 373 -12.44 8.51 4.25
CA PHE A 373 -11.58 7.80 3.29
C PHE A 373 -10.82 8.77 2.37
N SER A 374 -11.53 9.68 1.69
CA SER A 374 -10.94 10.63 0.74
C SER A 374 -9.88 11.53 1.40
N THR A 375 -10.22 12.06 2.58
CA THR A 375 -9.33 12.90 3.39
C THR A 375 -8.04 12.15 3.75
N ILE A 376 -8.14 10.91 4.23
CA ILE A 376 -6.97 10.09 4.56
C ILE A 376 -6.14 9.79 3.31
N VAL A 377 -6.77 9.43 2.18
CA VAL A 377 -6.06 9.14 0.93
C VAL A 377 -5.27 10.36 0.45
N ASN A 378 -5.83 11.56 0.53
CA ASN A 378 -5.13 12.77 0.12
C ASN A 378 -3.90 13.03 0.99
N PHE A 379 -3.99 12.77 2.30
CA PHE A 379 -2.90 12.95 3.26
C PHE A 379 -1.76 11.94 3.04
N LEU A 380 -2.13 10.68 2.85
CA LEU A 380 -1.20 9.60 2.54
C LEU A 380 -0.49 9.86 1.22
N SER A 381 -1.23 10.29 0.21
CA SER A 381 -0.67 10.62 -1.10
C SER A 381 0.34 11.76 -0.99
N PHE A 382 0.03 12.82 -0.26
CA PHE A 382 0.94 13.94 -0.03
C PHE A 382 2.28 13.50 0.59
N LEU A 383 2.25 12.75 1.69
CA LEU A 383 3.47 12.22 2.33
C LEU A 383 4.20 11.20 1.45
N GLY A 384 3.44 10.36 0.76
CA GLY A 384 3.97 9.38 -0.18
C GLY A 384 4.80 10.05 -1.26
N TRP A 385 4.28 11.10 -1.89
CA TRP A 385 4.98 11.82 -2.95
C TRP A 385 6.20 12.61 -2.47
N ILE A 386 6.22 13.12 -1.23
CA ILE A 386 7.44 13.67 -0.60
C ILE A 386 8.50 12.58 -0.45
N THR A 387 8.10 11.40 0.04
CA THR A 387 9.00 10.27 0.25
C THR A 387 9.54 9.74 -1.08
N TYR A 388 8.66 9.53 -2.07
CA TYR A 388 9.03 9.11 -3.42
C TYR A 388 9.98 10.11 -4.07
N GLY A 389 9.69 11.42 -4.00
CA GLY A 389 10.57 12.48 -4.49
C GLY A 389 11.95 12.44 -3.83
N THR A 390 12.01 12.22 -2.52
CA THR A 390 13.27 12.08 -1.77
C THR A 390 14.07 10.87 -2.24
N THR A 391 13.43 9.70 -2.40
CA THR A 391 14.09 8.48 -2.88
C THR A 391 14.59 8.60 -4.33
N ILE A 392 13.80 9.22 -5.21
CA ILE A 392 14.26 9.52 -6.59
C ILE A 392 15.41 10.55 -6.57
N GLY A 393 15.36 11.51 -5.64
CA GLY A 393 16.47 12.41 -5.33
C GLY A 393 17.75 11.66 -4.96
N CYS A 394 17.67 10.58 -4.17
CA CYS A 394 18.81 9.72 -3.87
C CYS A 394 19.42 9.11 -5.15
N LEU A 395 18.60 8.63 -6.07
CA LEU A 395 19.06 8.05 -7.34
C LEU A 395 19.79 9.10 -8.19
N LEU A 396 19.22 10.30 -8.34
CA LEU A 396 19.83 11.41 -9.08
C LEU A 396 21.13 11.90 -8.42
N TYR A 397 21.15 11.99 -7.09
CA TYR A 397 22.36 12.31 -6.33
C TYR A 397 23.49 11.29 -6.58
N LEU A 398 23.17 10.00 -6.59
CA LEU A 398 24.14 8.94 -6.93
C LEU A 398 24.64 9.07 -8.38
N ARG A 399 23.81 9.54 -9.32
CA ARG A 399 24.26 9.83 -10.71
C ARG A 399 25.27 10.96 -10.78
N ILE A 400 25.09 12.00 -9.97
CA ILE A 400 25.96 13.17 -10.00
C ILE A 400 27.27 12.88 -9.26
N LYS A 401 27.19 12.34 -8.03
CA LYS A 401 28.35 12.21 -7.13
C LYS A 401 29.13 10.90 -7.30
N LYS A 402 28.47 9.79 -7.65
CA LYS A 402 29.10 8.47 -7.80
C LYS A 402 28.93 7.91 -9.22
N LYS A 403 29.51 8.60 -10.20
CA LYS A 403 29.41 8.26 -11.64
C LYS A 403 29.97 6.88 -11.99
N ASN A 404 31.07 6.48 -11.33
CA ASN A 404 31.80 5.25 -11.65
C ASN A 404 31.29 4.00 -10.91
N LEU A 405 30.18 4.11 -10.18
CA LEU A 405 29.62 2.97 -9.46
C LEU A 405 29.06 1.94 -10.48
N PRO A 406 29.44 0.65 -10.42
CA PRO A 406 28.95 -0.34 -11.36
C PRO A 406 27.45 -0.54 -11.17
N ARG A 407 26.68 -0.30 -12.24
CA ARG A 407 25.21 -0.38 -12.23
C ARG A 407 24.76 -1.61 -13.00
N PRO A 408 24.26 -2.66 -12.34
CA PRO A 408 23.77 -3.85 -13.03
C PRO A 408 22.55 -3.57 -13.91
N TYR A 409 21.73 -2.61 -13.50
CA TYR A 409 20.59 -2.08 -14.23
C TYR A 409 20.65 -0.56 -14.19
N LYS A 410 20.29 0.11 -15.28
CA LYS A 410 20.33 1.58 -15.40
C LYS A 410 19.11 2.06 -16.17
N VAL A 411 18.24 2.82 -15.52
CA VAL A 411 17.09 3.45 -16.17
C VAL A 411 17.55 4.69 -16.97
N PRO A 412 16.96 5.04 -18.14
CA PRO A 412 17.28 6.29 -18.82
C PRO A 412 17.11 7.50 -17.90
N THR A 413 18.03 8.47 -17.90
CA THR A 413 18.03 9.61 -16.95
C THR A 413 16.78 10.49 -17.04
N ILE A 414 16.11 10.49 -18.20
CA ILE A 414 14.84 11.21 -18.39
C ILE A 414 13.76 10.70 -17.42
N ILE A 415 13.71 9.39 -17.14
CA ILE A 415 12.68 8.80 -16.28
C ILE A 415 12.73 9.32 -14.83
N PRO A 416 13.87 9.27 -14.10
CA PRO A 416 13.92 9.83 -12.74
C PRO A 416 13.75 11.35 -12.72
N VAL A 417 14.11 12.08 -13.79
CA VAL A 417 13.83 13.52 -13.87
C VAL A 417 12.33 13.78 -14.00
N ILE A 418 11.62 13.05 -14.87
CA ILE A 418 10.16 13.13 -14.98
C ILE A 418 9.51 12.76 -13.64
N MET A 419 9.96 11.70 -12.97
CA MET A 419 9.43 11.30 -11.67
C MET A 419 9.65 12.36 -10.58
N LEU A 420 10.81 13.03 -10.58
CA LEU A 420 11.07 14.13 -9.66
C LEU A 420 10.14 15.31 -9.94
N LEU A 421 9.97 15.70 -11.21
CA LEU A 421 9.06 16.77 -11.61
C LEU A 421 7.59 16.43 -11.28
N ALA A 422 7.18 15.18 -11.50
CA ALA A 422 5.86 14.68 -11.12
C ALA A 422 5.66 14.74 -9.60
N SER A 423 6.66 14.35 -8.81
CA SER A 423 6.59 14.46 -7.35
C SER A 423 6.47 15.92 -6.87
N LEU A 424 7.22 16.84 -7.49
CA LEU A 424 7.13 18.27 -7.20
C LEU A 424 5.74 18.83 -7.55
N TYR A 425 5.22 18.50 -8.74
CA TYR A 425 3.89 18.90 -9.17
C TYR A 425 2.80 18.38 -8.23
N LEU A 426 2.86 17.09 -7.89
CA LEU A 426 1.86 16.45 -7.04
C LEU A 426 1.94 16.91 -5.59
N VAL A 427 3.03 17.50 -5.13
CA VAL A 427 3.11 18.14 -3.80
C VAL A 427 2.65 19.60 -3.86
N LEU A 428 3.08 20.37 -4.86
CA LEU A 428 2.85 21.81 -4.93
C LEU A 428 1.46 22.19 -5.45
N ALA A 429 0.96 21.52 -6.51
CA ALA A 429 -0.30 21.91 -7.14
C ALA A 429 -1.51 21.81 -6.19
N PRO A 430 -1.67 20.76 -5.36
CA PRO A 430 -2.76 20.72 -4.38
C PRO A 430 -2.67 21.83 -3.33
N ILE A 431 -1.46 22.19 -2.87
CA ILE A 431 -1.26 23.27 -1.89
C ILE A 431 -1.68 24.62 -2.47
N ILE A 432 -1.34 24.90 -3.73
CA ILE A 432 -1.56 26.21 -4.35
C ILE A 432 -3.03 26.41 -4.70
N ASP A 433 -3.65 25.42 -5.36
CA ASP A 433 -5.01 25.57 -5.90
C ASP A 433 -6.10 25.22 -4.87
N HIS A 434 -5.81 24.32 -3.93
CA HIS A 434 -6.75 23.89 -2.89
C HIS A 434 -6.06 23.77 -1.51
N PRO A 435 -5.62 24.90 -0.91
CA PRO A 435 -4.94 24.89 0.38
C PRO A 435 -5.86 24.33 1.47
N GLN A 436 -5.60 23.09 1.87
CA GLN A 436 -6.24 22.40 2.98
C GLN A 436 -5.37 22.54 4.23
N ILE A 437 -5.98 22.84 5.38
CA ILE A 437 -5.26 23.02 6.66
C ILE A 437 -4.52 21.74 7.07
N GLU A 438 -4.97 20.62 6.56
CA GLU A 438 -4.44 19.31 6.90
C GLU A 438 -3.08 19.05 6.26
N PHE A 439 -2.77 19.64 5.09
CA PHE A 439 -1.41 19.62 4.54
C PHE A 439 -0.42 20.33 5.48
N LEU A 440 -0.85 21.40 6.15
CA LEU A 440 -0.05 22.08 7.16
C LEU A 440 0.18 21.18 8.38
N TYR A 441 -0.86 20.51 8.89
CA TYR A 441 -0.71 19.59 10.03
C TYR A 441 0.28 18.45 9.73
N ILE A 442 0.23 17.90 8.52
CA ILE A 442 1.14 16.84 8.08
C ILE A 442 2.57 17.35 7.95
N PHE A 443 2.75 18.54 7.36
CA PHE A 443 4.07 19.14 7.26
C PHE A 443 4.68 19.44 8.63
N LEU A 444 3.87 19.97 9.56
CA LEU A 444 4.28 20.16 10.96
C LEU A 444 4.59 18.83 11.65
N PHE A 445 3.83 17.77 11.38
CA PHE A 445 4.10 16.44 11.92
C PHE A 445 5.42 15.87 11.37
N LEU A 446 5.72 16.02 10.08
CA LEU A 446 7.01 15.66 9.50
C LEU A 446 8.15 16.43 10.20
N LEU A 447 7.99 17.75 10.39
CA LEU A 447 8.98 18.57 11.10
C LEU A 447 9.12 18.20 12.58
N SER A 448 8.06 17.71 13.23
CA SER A 448 8.10 17.22 14.62
C SER A 448 9.04 16.02 14.79
N GLY A 449 9.34 15.29 13.71
CA GLY A 449 10.34 14.23 13.74
C GLY A 449 11.76 14.74 14.01
N ILE A 450 12.07 16.01 13.68
CA ILE A 450 13.40 16.59 13.90
C ILE A 450 13.75 16.71 15.40
N PRO A 451 12.95 17.36 16.25
CA PRO A 451 13.24 17.42 17.69
C PRO A 451 13.21 16.03 18.34
N VAL A 452 12.32 15.13 17.91
CA VAL A 452 12.26 13.75 18.41
C VAL A 452 13.55 12.99 18.06
N TYR A 453 14.08 13.14 16.85
CA TYR A 453 15.35 12.54 16.44
C TYR A 453 16.50 13.01 17.33
N PHE A 454 16.64 14.32 17.53
CA PHE A 454 17.72 14.85 18.35
C PHE A 454 17.61 14.35 19.79
N LEU A 455 16.42 14.37 20.38
CA LEU A 455 16.21 14.00 21.78
C LEU A 455 16.44 12.49 22.02
N PHE A 456 15.84 11.61 21.21
CA PHE A 456 15.85 10.17 21.47
C PHE A 456 16.95 9.40 20.74
N VAL A 457 17.34 9.83 19.53
CA VAL A 457 18.29 9.09 18.69
C VAL A 457 19.70 9.69 18.81
N TYR A 458 19.85 11.01 18.73
CA TYR A 458 21.18 11.65 18.79
C TYR A 458 21.71 11.79 20.23
N PHE A 459 20.90 12.30 21.15
CA PHE A 459 21.27 12.49 22.56
C PHE A 459 21.03 11.26 23.45
N HIS A 460 20.41 10.20 22.91
CA HIS A 460 20.04 8.99 23.65
C HIS A 460 19.31 9.26 24.97
N CYS A 461 18.49 10.32 25.04
CA CYS A 461 17.71 10.62 26.24
C CYS A 461 16.58 9.60 26.40
N GLN A 462 16.83 8.53 27.15
CA GLN A 462 15.79 7.60 27.59
C GLN A 462 15.32 8.00 29.00
N PRO A 463 14.16 8.67 29.15
CA PRO A 463 13.65 9.01 30.46
C PRO A 463 13.32 7.72 31.23
N ARG A 464 13.61 7.70 32.54
CA ARG A 464 13.36 6.54 33.42
C ARG A 464 11.91 6.04 33.36
N CYS A 465 10.96 6.94 33.14
CA CYS A 465 9.54 6.59 32.95
C CYS A 465 9.33 5.65 31.75
N LEU A 466 9.99 5.91 30.62
CA LEU A 466 9.87 5.08 29.42
C LEU A 466 10.49 3.69 29.62
N GLN A 467 11.60 3.61 30.37
CA GLN A 467 12.23 2.34 30.72
C GLN A 467 11.34 1.51 31.65
N MET A 468 10.73 2.13 32.65
CA MET A 468 9.76 1.47 33.53
C MET A 468 8.53 1.01 32.74
N ALA A 469 7.97 1.86 31.89
CA ALA A 469 6.84 1.50 31.03
C ALA A 469 7.19 0.33 30.10
N THR A 470 8.40 0.33 29.53
CA THR A 470 8.89 -0.77 28.69
C THR A 470 8.93 -2.08 29.48
N LEU A 471 9.44 -2.07 30.71
CA LEU A 471 9.52 -3.25 31.56
C LEU A 471 8.13 -3.79 31.96
N TYR A 472 7.20 -2.91 32.35
CA TYR A 472 5.83 -3.31 32.66
C TYR A 472 5.10 -3.87 31.44
N LEU A 473 5.23 -3.22 30.28
CA LEU A 473 4.62 -3.69 29.03
C LEU A 473 5.26 -5.00 28.55
N GLN A 474 6.56 -5.19 28.79
CA GLN A 474 7.25 -6.42 28.47
C GLN A 474 6.67 -7.61 29.25
N LEU A 475 6.46 -7.44 30.56
CA LEU A 475 5.85 -8.44 31.43
C LEU A 475 4.37 -8.67 31.09
N LEU A 476 3.61 -7.59 30.88
CA LEU A 476 2.18 -7.65 30.59
C LEU A 476 1.88 -8.38 29.27
N LEU A 477 2.71 -8.17 28.24
CA LEU A 477 2.52 -8.74 26.91
C LEU A 477 3.27 -10.06 26.70
N GLU A 478 4.02 -10.54 27.70
CA GLU A 478 4.89 -11.72 27.60
C GLU A 478 5.79 -11.68 26.35
N VAL A 479 6.45 -10.54 26.15
CA VAL A 479 7.32 -10.30 24.99
C VAL A 479 8.79 -10.30 25.38
N ALA A 480 9.64 -10.73 24.46
CA ALA A 480 11.08 -10.78 24.65
C ALA A 480 11.81 -10.11 23.48
N PRO A 481 12.98 -9.50 23.74
CA PRO A 481 13.84 -9.02 22.67
C PRO A 481 14.35 -10.19 21.85
N THR A 482 14.39 -10.03 20.53
CA THR A 482 15.02 -11.00 19.64
C THR A 482 16.54 -10.87 19.74
N THR A 483 17.25 -12.00 19.81
CA THR A 483 18.71 -12.00 19.72
C THR A 483 19.12 -11.32 18.42
N LYS A 484 19.93 -10.26 18.51
CA LYS A 484 20.69 -9.78 17.34
C LYS A 484 21.41 -11.01 16.79
N ASN A 485 21.26 -11.30 15.50
CA ASN A 485 22.39 -11.88 14.80
C ASN A 485 23.50 -10.83 14.97
N VAL A 486 24.36 -11.07 15.95
CA VAL A 486 25.58 -10.33 16.16
C VAL A 486 26.46 -10.81 15.02
N ASP A 487 26.43 -10.03 13.94
CA ASP A 487 27.52 -10.02 12.97
C ASP A 487 28.67 -9.22 13.59
#